data_AF-A0A5C8SYB5-F1
#
_entry.id   AF-A0A5C8SYB5-F1
#
_cell.length_a   1.000
_cell.length_b   1.000
_cell.length_c   1.000
_cell.angle_alpha   90.00
_cell.angle_beta   90.00
_cell.angle_gamma   90.00
#
_symmetry.space_group_name_H-M   'P 1'
#
loop_
_entity.id
_entity.type
_entity.pdbx_description
1 polymer ?
#
loop_
_entity_poly.entity_id
_entity_poly.type
_entity_poly.pdbx_seq_one_letter_code
_entity_poly.pdbx_strand_id
1 'polypeptide(L)'
;MSFSKTIILVLFACAAAMPRAGAQPVAAPQAPAAVTVPNFWNPRSRGERVEAPQTGRAVRFLTDDEFPPLHFAGPDGNPTGFAVELARAVCEKLAITCTVQARRFDTLLDGLTEKQGDVVAAAIPLTPALRATFAATRPYFRWP
;
A
#
# COMPACT_ATOMS: atom_id res chain seq x y z
N MET A 1 11.28 23.11 41.10
CA MET A 1 10.98 24.52 41.42
C MET A 1 10.03 25.05 40.36
N SER A 2 8.82 25.36 40.81
CA SER A 2 7.65 25.79 40.04
C SER A 2 7.78 27.27 39.68
N PHE A 3 7.50 27.66 38.44
CA PHE A 3 7.21 29.05 38.09
C PHE A 3 5.95 29.13 37.22
N SER A 4 4.84 29.23 37.93
CA SER A 4 3.57 29.80 37.53
C SER A 4 3.75 31.21 36.96
N LYS A 5 3.00 31.56 35.89
CA LYS A 5 2.65 32.93 35.47
C LYS A 5 1.45 32.84 34.51
N THR A 6 0.24 32.95 35.04
CA THR A 6 -0.59 34.17 35.13
C THR A 6 -1.30 34.53 33.82
N ILE A 7 -2.56 34.09 33.76
CA ILE A 7 -3.63 34.54 32.87
C ILE A 7 -3.93 36.02 33.15
N ILE A 8 -4.00 36.85 32.10
CA ILE A 8 -4.64 38.16 32.16
C ILE A 8 -5.74 38.18 31.09
N LEU A 9 -6.98 38.14 31.60
CA LEU A 9 -8.22 38.40 30.91
C LEU A 9 -8.37 39.93 30.76
N VAL A 10 -8.27 40.45 29.53
CA VAL A 10 -8.61 41.86 29.26
C VAL A 10 -10.00 41.89 28.61
N LEU A 11 -11.00 42.24 29.42
CA LEU A 11 -12.33 42.66 28.98
C LEU A 11 -12.23 44.09 28.43
N PHE A 12 -12.28 44.23 27.10
CA PHE A 12 -12.46 45.52 26.45
C PHE A 12 -13.91 45.64 25.98
N ALA A 13 -14.73 46.33 26.77
CA ALA A 13 -16.07 46.72 26.40
C ALA A 13 -16.00 47.95 25.48
N CYS A 14 -16.31 47.77 24.20
CA CYS A 14 -16.51 48.87 23.27
C CYS A 14 -17.91 48.75 22.66
N ALA A 15 -18.85 49.52 23.19
CA ALA A 15 -20.16 49.74 22.61
C ALA A 15 -20.04 50.82 21.52
N ALA A 16 -20.21 50.42 20.25
CA ALA A 16 -20.39 51.33 19.13
C ALA A 16 -21.36 50.73 18.12
N ALA A 17 -22.23 51.60 17.61
CA ALA A 17 -23.41 51.35 16.80
C ALA A 17 -23.17 50.45 15.57
N MET A 18 -24.11 49.54 15.35
CA MET A 18 -24.19 48.64 14.18
C MET A 18 -24.55 49.42 12.90
N PRO A 19 -23.77 49.30 11.81
CA PRO A 19 -24.31 49.46 10.47
C PRO A 19 -25.04 48.17 10.08
N ARG A 20 -26.31 48.29 9.67
CA ARG A 20 -27.06 47.21 9.03
C ARG A 20 -26.49 46.99 7.62
N ALA A 21 -25.43 46.18 7.52
CA ALA A 21 -24.98 45.64 6.25
C ALA A 21 -25.98 44.57 5.82
N GLY A 22 -26.68 44.79 4.71
CA GLY A 22 -27.55 43.79 4.11
C GLY A 22 -26.77 42.53 3.80
N ALA A 23 -27.18 41.40 4.38
CA ALA A 23 -26.68 40.09 4.02
C ALA A 23 -27.14 39.78 2.60
N GLN A 24 -26.27 39.97 1.62
CA GLN A 24 -26.41 39.28 0.35
C GLN A 24 -26.20 37.78 0.61
N PRO A 25 -27.07 36.89 0.10
CA PRO A 25 -26.80 35.47 0.16
C PRO A 25 -25.59 35.19 -0.71
N VAL A 26 -24.42 35.02 -0.08
CA VAL A 26 -23.25 34.48 -0.76
C VAL A 26 -23.59 33.03 -1.09
N ALA A 27 -23.77 32.75 -2.38
CA ALA A 27 -24.04 31.40 -2.86
C ALA A 27 -22.98 30.45 -2.29
N ALA A 28 -23.44 29.38 -1.64
CA ALA A 28 -22.56 28.36 -1.10
C ALA A 28 -21.66 27.81 -2.23
N PRO A 29 -20.37 27.51 -1.95
CA PRO A 29 -19.52 26.82 -2.91
C PRO A 29 -20.23 25.54 -3.36
N GLN A 30 -20.56 25.46 -4.65
CA GLN A 30 -21.11 24.26 -5.24
C GLN A 30 -20.04 23.17 -5.10
N ALA A 31 -20.38 22.08 -4.40
CA ALA A 31 -19.50 20.93 -4.26
C ALA A 31 -19.06 20.47 -5.67
N PRO A 32 -17.78 20.14 -5.90
CA PRO A 32 -17.33 19.64 -7.19
C PRO A 32 -18.19 18.44 -7.59
N ALA A 33 -18.60 18.41 -8.85
CA ALA A 33 -19.40 17.34 -9.42
C ALA A 33 -18.80 15.99 -9.00
N ALA A 34 -19.62 15.16 -8.35
CA ALA A 34 -19.19 13.88 -7.82
C ALA A 34 -18.61 13.04 -8.97
N VAL A 35 -17.29 12.89 -9.00
CA VAL A 35 -16.63 11.94 -9.88
C VAL A 35 -17.05 10.56 -9.39
N THR A 36 -17.99 9.95 -10.09
CA THR A 36 -18.39 8.56 -9.85
C THR A 36 -17.22 7.67 -10.26
N VAL A 37 -16.29 7.44 -9.34
CA VAL A 37 -15.25 6.42 -9.49
C VAL A 37 -15.97 5.08 -9.54
N PRO A 38 -15.88 4.32 -10.65
CA PRO A 38 -16.48 3.00 -10.70
C PRO A 38 -15.88 2.14 -9.59
N ASN A 39 -16.74 1.59 -8.74
CA ASN A 39 -16.27 0.70 -7.69
C ASN A 39 -15.95 -0.68 -8.29
N PHE A 40 -14.70 -0.86 -8.70
CA PHE A 40 -14.18 -2.13 -9.20
C PHE A 40 -13.95 -3.16 -8.08
N TRP A 41 -14.17 -2.78 -6.82
CA TRP A 41 -14.07 -3.65 -5.66
C TRP A 41 -15.43 -4.23 -5.30
N ASN A 42 -15.53 -5.56 -5.20
CA ASN A 42 -16.78 -6.20 -4.80
C ASN A 42 -17.05 -5.90 -3.31
N PRO A 43 -18.09 -5.14 -2.94
CA PRO A 43 -18.36 -4.80 -1.54
C PRO A 43 -18.71 -6.02 -0.69
N ARG A 44 -19.02 -7.17 -1.31
CA ARG A 44 -19.23 -8.46 -0.64
C ARG A 44 -17.97 -9.31 -0.54
N SER A 45 -16.87 -8.96 -1.19
CA SER A 45 -15.59 -9.62 -0.94
C SER A 45 -15.01 -9.11 0.37
N ARG A 46 -15.57 -9.55 1.49
CA ARG A 46 -14.80 -9.56 2.74
C ARG A 46 -13.75 -10.64 2.57
N GLY A 47 -12.51 -10.23 2.28
CA GLY A 47 -11.40 -11.16 2.39
C GLY A 47 -11.42 -11.72 3.81
N GLU A 48 -11.54 -13.05 3.92
CA GLU A 48 -11.30 -13.76 5.18
C GLU A 48 -9.98 -13.24 5.75
N ARG A 49 -9.94 -12.93 7.04
CA ARG A 49 -8.68 -12.57 7.68
C ARG A 49 -7.84 -13.84 7.70
N VAL A 50 -6.84 -13.89 6.84
CA VAL A 50 -5.90 -15.02 6.81
C VAL A 50 -5.08 -14.98 8.08
N GLU A 51 -5.15 -16.04 8.87
CA GLU A 51 -4.29 -16.24 10.02
C GLU A 51 -2.86 -16.51 9.53
N ALA A 52 -1.89 -15.88 10.19
CA ALA A 52 -0.50 -16.03 9.82
C ALA A 52 -0.02 -17.45 10.08
N PRO A 53 0.73 -18.07 9.14
CA PRO A 53 1.30 -19.39 9.37
C PRO A 53 2.32 -19.34 10.52
N GLN A 54 2.04 -20.06 11.61
CA GLN A 54 2.85 -20.18 12.83
C GLN A 54 4.09 -21.08 12.62
N THR A 55 4.78 -20.92 11.49
CA THR A 55 5.87 -21.84 11.08
C THR A 55 7.22 -21.51 11.72
N GLY A 56 7.36 -20.33 12.35
CA GLY A 56 8.61 -19.86 12.96
C GLY A 56 9.77 -19.62 11.96
N ARG A 57 9.56 -19.84 10.66
CA ARG A 57 10.55 -19.68 9.60
C ARG A 57 10.24 -18.43 8.78
N ALA A 58 11.29 -17.68 8.41
CA ALA A 58 11.16 -16.56 7.50
C ALA A 58 10.76 -17.02 6.09
N VAL A 59 9.75 -16.38 5.51
CA VAL A 59 9.35 -16.61 4.12
C VAL A 59 10.37 -15.96 3.18
N ARG A 60 10.90 -16.72 2.22
CA ARG A 60 11.89 -16.25 1.25
C ARG A 60 11.21 -15.90 -0.06
N PHE A 61 11.19 -14.62 -0.38
CA PHE A 61 10.73 -14.10 -1.66
C PHE A 61 11.90 -14.06 -2.64
N LEU A 62 11.66 -14.55 -3.85
CA LEU A 62 12.53 -14.38 -5.00
C LEU A 62 11.97 -13.29 -5.89
N THR A 63 12.81 -12.39 -6.36
CA THR A 63 12.45 -11.33 -7.30
C THR A 63 13.58 -11.10 -8.28
N ASP A 64 13.32 -10.29 -9.30
CA ASP A 64 14.32 -9.78 -10.24
C ASP A 64 14.53 -8.29 -9.97
N ASP A 65 15.63 -7.70 -10.44
CA ASP A 65 16.01 -6.31 -10.16
C ASP A 65 16.25 -5.47 -11.42
N GLU A 66 15.77 -5.92 -12.58
CA GLU A 66 15.99 -5.28 -13.88
C GLU A 66 14.69 -4.77 -14.55
N PHE A 67 13.56 -4.72 -13.83
CA PHE A 67 12.25 -4.35 -14.41
C PHE A 67 11.48 -3.22 -13.68
N PRO A 68 11.93 -1.95 -13.80
CA PRO A 68 11.17 -0.81 -13.30
C PRO A 68 9.82 -0.66 -14.02
N PRO A 69 8.74 -0.22 -13.32
CA PRO A 69 8.67 0.16 -11.91
C PRO A 69 8.27 -0.99 -10.97
N LEU A 70 8.19 -2.23 -11.47
CA LEU A 70 7.61 -3.34 -10.74
C LEU A 70 8.60 -4.01 -9.79
N HIS A 71 9.81 -4.27 -10.23
CA HIS A 71 10.87 -4.87 -9.42
C HIS A 71 12.22 -4.48 -10.01
N PHE A 72 13.00 -3.71 -9.26
CA PHE A 72 14.24 -3.11 -9.74
C PHE A 72 15.21 -2.84 -8.59
N ALA A 73 16.50 -2.68 -8.88
CA ALA A 73 17.48 -2.29 -7.89
C ALA A 73 17.30 -0.81 -7.46
N GLY A 74 17.15 -0.57 -6.16
CA GLY A 74 17.09 0.75 -5.57
C GLY A 74 18.46 1.47 -5.56
N PRO A 75 18.51 2.74 -5.14
CA PRO A 75 19.76 3.50 -5.06
C PRO A 75 20.76 2.92 -4.05
N ASP A 76 20.27 2.12 -3.10
CA ASP A 76 21.04 1.38 -2.11
C ASP A 76 21.48 -0.02 -2.61
N GLY A 77 21.09 -0.41 -3.83
CA GLY A 77 21.35 -1.72 -4.42
C GLY A 77 20.40 -2.82 -3.93
N ASN A 78 19.44 -2.52 -3.05
CA ASN A 78 18.45 -3.48 -2.61
C ASN A 78 17.26 -3.52 -3.60
N PRO A 79 16.63 -4.69 -3.81
CA PRO A 79 15.45 -4.77 -4.66
C PRO A 79 14.30 -3.95 -4.08
N THR A 80 13.65 -3.17 -4.92
CA THR A 80 12.47 -2.35 -4.61
C THR A 80 11.52 -2.34 -5.82
N GLY A 81 10.44 -1.57 -5.75
CA GLY A 81 9.40 -1.49 -6.77
C GLY A 81 8.09 -2.14 -6.32
N PHE A 82 7.06 -1.98 -7.14
CA PHE A 82 5.69 -2.33 -6.76
C PHE A 82 5.52 -3.77 -6.25
N ALA A 83 6.05 -4.77 -6.95
CA ALA A 83 5.92 -6.18 -6.58
C ALA A 83 6.69 -6.51 -5.29
N VAL A 84 7.86 -5.90 -5.10
CA VAL A 84 8.71 -6.09 -3.91
C VAL A 84 8.07 -5.44 -2.68
N GLU A 85 7.61 -4.20 -2.81
CA GLU A 85 6.94 -3.51 -1.70
C GLU A 85 5.61 -4.17 -1.35
N LEU A 86 4.88 -4.70 -2.34
CA LEU A 86 3.67 -5.48 -2.08
C LEU A 86 3.99 -6.75 -1.26
N ALA A 87 5.08 -7.45 -1.58
CA ALA A 87 5.51 -8.62 -0.81
C ALA A 87 5.84 -8.25 0.64
N ARG A 88 6.60 -7.17 0.86
CA ARG A 88 6.93 -6.67 2.21
C ARG A 88 5.68 -6.27 2.99
N ALA A 89 4.77 -5.53 2.36
CA ALA A 89 3.52 -5.10 2.98
C ALA A 89 2.65 -6.30 3.39
N VAL A 90 2.60 -7.37 2.59
CA VAL A 90 1.89 -8.61 2.97
C VAL A 90 2.51 -9.24 4.22
N CYS A 91 3.84 -9.27 4.30
CA CYS A 91 4.54 -9.80 5.47
C CYS A 91 4.25 -9.00 6.75
N GLU A 92 4.24 -7.67 6.64
CA GLU A 92 3.86 -6.78 7.74
C GLU A 92 2.41 -7.01 8.19
N LYS A 93 1.47 -7.14 7.23
CA LYS A 93 0.06 -7.37 7.54
C LYS A 93 -0.20 -8.71 8.21
N LEU A 94 0.59 -9.73 7.87
CA LEU A 94 0.53 -11.05 8.48
C LEU A 94 1.43 -11.17 9.73
N ALA A 95 2.19 -10.13 10.08
CA ALA A 95 3.17 -10.16 11.18
C ALA A 95 4.14 -11.36 11.09
N ILE A 96 4.61 -11.67 9.88
CA ILE A 96 5.58 -12.74 9.61
C ILE A 96 6.93 -12.17 9.19
N THR A 97 8.00 -12.92 9.46
CA THR A 97 9.34 -12.58 8.98
C THR A 97 9.48 -12.94 7.51
N CYS A 98 10.03 -12.02 6.71
CA CYS A 98 10.28 -12.24 5.29
C CYS A 98 11.67 -11.77 4.87
N THR A 99 12.22 -12.43 3.87
CA THR A 99 13.46 -12.04 3.19
C THR A 99 13.18 -11.90 1.70
N VAL A 100 13.84 -10.96 1.03
CA VAL A 100 13.71 -10.75 -0.42
C VAL A 100 15.08 -10.93 -1.05
N GLN A 101 15.17 -11.77 -2.07
CA GLN A 101 16.42 -12.06 -2.77
C GLN A 101 16.25 -11.80 -4.27
N ALA A 102 17.09 -10.93 -4.81
CA ALA A 102 17.17 -10.70 -6.26
C ALA A 102 17.91 -11.86 -6.96
N ARG A 103 17.39 -12.29 -8.11
CA ARG A 103 17.91 -13.32 -9.01
C ARG A 103 17.49 -12.98 -10.43
N ARG A 104 18.19 -13.54 -11.43
CA ARG A 104 17.79 -13.41 -12.84
C ARG A 104 16.38 -13.94 -13.06
N PHE A 105 15.54 -13.17 -13.74
CA PHE A 105 14.13 -13.46 -13.97
C PHE A 105 13.84 -14.88 -14.49
N ASP A 106 14.63 -15.37 -15.45
CA ASP A 106 14.49 -16.70 -16.05
C ASP A 106 14.69 -17.86 -15.06
N THR A 107 15.39 -17.61 -13.95
CA THR A 107 15.73 -18.63 -12.95
C THR A 107 14.74 -18.70 -11.79
N LEU A 108 13.77 -17.78 -11.71
CA LEU A 108 12.90 -17.63 -10.54
C LEU A 108 11.99 -18.84 -10.31
N LEU A 109 11.42 -19.39 -11.39
CA LEU A 109 10.50 -20.53 -11.30
C LEU A 109 11.25 -21.84 -10.99
N ASP A 110 12.45 -22.00 -11.54
CA ASP A 110 13.33 -23.13 -11.24
C ASP A 110 13.77 -23.06 -9.78
N GLY A 111 14.19 -21.86 -9.31
CA GLY A 111 14.53 -21.63 -7.90
C GLY A 111 13.38 -21.92 -6.93
N LEU A 112 12.13 -21.70 -7.35
CA LEU A 112 10.95 -22.09 -6.56
C LEU A 112 10.79 -23.61 -6.52
N THR A 113 10.97 -24.28 -7.66
CA THR A 113 10.90 -25.75 -7.77
C THR A 113 11.98 -26.44 -6.92
N GLU A 114 13.18 -25.87 -6.90
CA GLU A 114 14.33 -26.33 -6.11
C GLU A 114 14.27 -25.92 -4.63
N LYS A 115 13.18 -25.26 -4.20
CA LYS A 115 12.97 -24.79 -2.82
C LYS A 115 14.03 -23.77 -2.34
N GLN A 116 14.66 -23.04 -3.26
CA GLN A 116 15.56 -21.93 -2.93
C GLN A 116 14.77 -20.71 -2.41
N GLY A 117 13.51 -20.57 -2.85
CA GLY A 117 12.54 -19.61 -2.34
C GLY A 117 11.21 -20.26 -2.01
N ASP A 118 10.31 -19.47 -1.42
CA ASP A 118 8.96 -19.89 -1.05
C ASP A 118 7.89 -19.16 -1.88
N VAL A 119 8.17 -17.94 -2.37
CA VAL A 119 7.26 -17.14 -3.19
C VAL A 119 8.05 -16.35 -4.24
N VAL A 120 7.52 -16.21 -5.46
CA VAL A 120 8.07 -15.31 -6.49
C VAL A 120 7.27 -14.01 -6.55
N ALA A 121 7.95 -12.87 -6.38
CA ALA A 121 7.38 -11.52 -6.42
C ALA A 121 8.02 -10.69 -7.54
N ALA A 122 7.82 -11.12 -8.79
CA ALA A 122 8.39 -10.49 -9.99
C ALA A 122 7.35 -10.33 -11.11
N ALA A 123 6.09 -10.01 -10.80
CA ALA A 123 5.02 -9.78 -11.80
C ALA A 123 4.90 -10.88 -12.88
N ILE A 124 5.07 -12.16 -12.50
CA ILE A 124 5.03 -13.30 -13.42
C ILE A 124 3.70 -13.34 -14.19
N PRO A 125 3.73 -13.44 -15.54
CA PRO A 125 2.51 -13.57 -16.34
C PRO A 125 1.70 -14.81 -15.98
N LEU A 126 0.40 -14.62 -15.76
CA LEU A 126 -0.49 -15.69 -15.35
C LEU A 126 -1.00 -16.49 -16.56
N THR A 127 -0.28 -17.56 -16.93
CA THR A 127 -0.64 -18.45 -18.05
C THR A 127 -1.27 -19.76 -17.56
N PRO A 128 -2.03 -20.49 -18.40
CA PRO A 128 -2.56 -21.81 -18.03
C PRO A 128 -1.46 -22.81 -17.65
N ALA A 129 -0.33 -22.78 -18.36
CA ALA A 129 0.83 -23.65 -18.08
C ALA A 129 1.44 -23.37 -16.69
N LEU A 130 1.58 -22.09 -16.32
CA LEU A 130 2.05 -21.71 -14.99
C LEU A 130 1.13 -22.26 -13.90
N ARG A 131 -0.19 -22.10 -14.07
CA ARG A 131 -1.19 -22.54 -13.08
C ARG A 131 -1.34 -24.06 -12.97
N ALA A 132 -0.91 -24.81 -13.99
CA ALA A 132 -0.88 -26.26 -13.93
C ALA A 132 0.19 -26.77 -12.94
N THR A 133 1.23 -25.97 -12.69
CA THR A 133 2.40 -26.38 -11.89
C THR A 133 2.50 -25.61 -10.57
N PHE A 134 2.13 -24.33 -10.55
CA PHE A 134 2.31 -23.44 -9.41
C PHE A 134 0.97 -22.85 -8.91
N ALA A 135 0.88 -22.70 -7.59
CA ALA A 135 -0.17 -21.88 -7.00
C ALA A 135 0.11 -20.39 -7.29
N ALA A 136 -0.91 -19.67 -7.74
CA ALA A 136 -0.81 -18.26 -8.06
C ALA A 136 -1.82 -17.44 -7.26
N THR A 137 -1.42 -16.24 -6.84
CA THR A 137 -2.32 -15.29 -6.19
C THR A 137 -3.41 -14.82 -7.16
N ARG A 138 -4.35 -14.03 -6.62
CA ARG A 138 -5.20 -13.20 -7.50
C ARG A 138 -4.31 -12.22 -8.29
N PRO A 139 -4.69 -11.89 -9.54
CA PRO A 139 -4.00 -10.84 -10.29
C PRO A 139 -4.06 -9.52 -9.52
N TYR A 140 -2.91 -8.89 -9.32
CA TYR A 140 -2.78 -7.59 -8.66
C TYR A 140 -2.32 -6.48 -9.62
N PHE A 141 -1.85 -6.84 -10.81
CA PHE A 141 -1.38 -5.93 -11.84
C PHE A 141 -1.88 -6.42 -13.20
N ARG A 142 -2.30 -5.49 -14.06
CA ARG A 142 -2.63 -5.73 -15.46
C ARG A 142 -2.04 -4.60 -16.29
N TRP A 143 -1.37 -4.97 -17.37
CA TRP A 143 -1.00 -4.01 -18.40
C TRP A 143 -2.28 -3.56 -19.13
N PRO A 144 -2.48 -2.25 -19.36
CA PRO A 144 -3.61 -1.73 -20.13
C PRO A 144 -3.63 -2.23 -21.59
#